data_AF-A0AAD4GD16-F1
#
_entry.id   AF-A0AAD4GD16-F1
#
_cell.length_a   1.000
_cell.length_b   1.000
_cell.length_c   1.000
_cell.angle_alpha   90.00
_cell.angle_beta   90.00
_cell.angle_gamma   90.00
#
_symmetry.space_group_name_H-M   'P 1'
#
loop_
_entity.id
_entity.type
_entity.pdbx_description
1 polymer ?
#
loop_
_entity_poly.entity_id
_entity_poly.type
_entity_poly.pdbx_seq_one_letter_code
_entity_poly.pdbx_strand_id
1 'polypeptide(L)' 'VLVHHGFFPTTPSQPWMAVSVELLTFYCALFERSCDAVNALASALHTYYVRRGYRMVDKNVSL' A
#
# COMPACT_ATOMS: atom_id res chain seq x y z
N VAL A 1 -20.90 -13.99 -20.79
CA VAL A 1 -19.79 -14.84 -20.30
C VAL A 1 -19.09 -14.25 -19.07
N LEU A 2 -18.49 -13.05 -19.12
CA LEU A 2 -17.70 -12.48 -18.00
C LEU A 2 -18.45 -12.35 -16.65
N VAL A 3 -19.73 -11.97 -16.67
CA VAL A 3 -20.58 -11.85 -15.46
C VAL A 3 -20.88 -13.21 -14.80
N HIS A 4 -21.01 -14.27 -15.60
CA HIS A 4 -21.26 -15.63 -15.10
C HIS A 4 -20.01 -16.30 -14.49
N HIS A 5 -18.82 -15.79 -14.82
CA HIS A 5 -17.55 -16.34 -14.34
C HIS A 5 -16.98 -15.59 -13.13
N GLY A 6 -17.74 -14.68 -12.51
CA GLY A 6 -17.34 -14.03 -11.25
C GLY A 6 -16.18 -13.03 -11.38
N PHE A 7 -15.85 -12.57 -12.59
CA PHE A 7 -14.79 -11.60 -12.84
C PHE A 7 -15.21 -10.14 -12.62
N PHE A 8 -16.40 -9.89 -12.08
CA PHE A 8 -16.79 -8.57 -11.62
C PHE A 8 -16.53 -8.47 -10.11
N PRO A 9 -15.74 -7.49 -9.63
CA PRO A 9 -15.44 -7.30 -8.21
C PRO A 9 -16.67 -6.93 -7.36
N THR A 10 -17.83 -6.79 -7.99
CA THR A 10 -19.14 -6.56 -7.38
C THR A 10 -20.14 -7.56 -7.95
N THR A 11 -20.61 -8.47 -7.11
CA THR A 11 -21.63 -9.45 -7.47
C THR A 11 -22.90 -8.73 -7.95
N PRO A 12 -23.48 -9.05 -9.13
CA PRO A 12 -24.68 -8.37 -9.64
C PRO A 12 -25.90 -8.49 -8.72
N SER A 13 -25.90 -9.47 -7.82
CA SER A 13 -26.99 -9.77 -6.89
C SER A 13 -27.00 -8.90 -5.63
N GLN A 14 -25.96 -8.10 -5.37
CA GLN A 14 -25.91 -7.15 -4.25
C GLN A 14 -25.33 -5.80 -4.70
N PRO A 15 -26.16 -4.86 -5.19
CA PRO A 15 -25.70 -3.51 -5.55
C PRO A 15 -25.46 -2.61 -4.33
N TRP A 16 -24.91 -3.13 -3.22
CA TRP A 16 -25.01 -2.51 -1.89
C TRP A 16 -23.69 -2.05 -1.29
N MET A 17 -22.71 -1.65 -2.10
CA MET A 17 -21.58 -0.88 -1.59
C MET A 17 -21.33 0.35 -2.46
N ALA A 18 -22.08 1.41 -2.18
CA ALA A 18 -21.70 2.74 -2.63
C ALA A 18 -20.46 3.16 -1.83
N VAL A 19 -19.28 3.03 -2.44
CA VAL A 19 -18.04 3.53 -1.86
C VAL A 19 -17.94 5.02 -2.16
N SER A 20 -17.78 5.85 -1.14
CA SER A 20 -17.59 7.29 -1.33
C SER A 20 -16.28 7.54 -2.10
N VAL A 21 -16.38 8.18 -3.26
CA VAL A 21 -15.22 8.54 -4.09
C VAL A 21 -14.31 9.53 -3.35
N GLU A 22 -14.87 10.42 -2.56
CA GLU A 22 -14.12 11.36 -1.73
C GLU A 22 -13.31 10.62 -0.65
N LEU A 23 -13.91 9.61 -0.01
CA LEU A 23 -13.23 8.77 0.98
C LEU A 23 -12.08 7.98 0.35
N LEU A 24 -12.29 7.43 -0.84
CA LEU A 24 -11.25 6.70 -1.56
C LEU A 24 -10.09 7.63 -1.96
N THR A 25 -10.41 8.83 -2.45
CA THR A 25 -9.41 9.84 -2.81
C THR A 25 -8.61 10.28 -1.59
N PHE A 26 -9.28 10.50 -0.45
CA PHE A 26 -8.63 10.79 0.82
C PHE A 26 -7.72 9.64 1.26
N TYR A 27 -8.19 8.40 1.20
CA TYR A 27 -7.40 7.23 1.55
C TYR A 27 -6.15 7.10 0.67
N CYS A 28 -6.27 7.31 -0.64
CA CYS A 28 -5.12 7.30 -1.55
C CYS A 28 -4.08 8.36 -1.17
N ALA A 29 -4.52 9.60 -0.94
CA ALA A 29 -3.62 10.68 -0.54
C ALA A 29 -2.95 10.41 0.82
N LEU A 30 -3.71 9.87 1.78
CA LEU A 30 -3.17 9.47 3.09
C LEU A 30 -2.15 8.34 2.95
N PHE A 31 -2.47 7.33 2.13
CA PHE A 31 -1.61 6.19 1.88
C PHE A 31 -0.28 6.62 1.28
N GLU A 32 -0.31 7.43 0.22
CA GLU A 32 0.90 7.99 -0.41
C GLU A 32 1.78 8.72 0.60
N ARG A 33 1.21 9.62 1.40
CA ARG A 33 1.96 10.36 2.43
C ARG A 33 2.50 9.46 3.54
N SER A 34 1.76 8.43 3.91
CA SER A 34 2.22 7.46 4.91
C SER A 34 3.40 6.63 4.38
N CYS A 35 3.37 6.21 3.12
CA CYS A 35 4.46 5.52 2.46
C CYS A 35 5.71 6.40 2.38
N ASP A 36 5.56 7.66 1.99
CA ASP A 36 6.65 8.63 1.97
C ASP A 36 7.32 8.76 3.35
N ALA A 37 6.52 8.85 4.42
CA ALA A 37 7.02 8.96 5.79
C ALA A 37 7.78 7.70 6.24
N VAL A 38 7.24 6.50 5.95
CA VAL A 38 7.91 5.23 6.27
C VAL A 38 9.21 5.09 5.48
N ASN A 39 9.22 5.45 4.20
CA ASN A 39 10.41 5.42 3.35
C ASN A 39 11.48 6.41 3.84
N ALA A 40 11.07 7.62 4.23
CA ALA A 40 11.97 8.61 4.81
C ALA A 40 12.60 8.10 6.13
N LEU A 41 11.80 7.48 6.99
CA LEU A 41 12.29 6.87 8.23
C LEU A 41 13.26 5.73 7.95
N ALA A 42 12.94 4.83 7.03
CA ALA A 42 13.81 3.72 6.63
C ALA A 42 15.16 4.25 6.09
N SER A 43 15.13 5.29 5.25
CA SER A 43 16.33 5.94 4.72
C SER A 43 17.18 6.62 5.81
N ALA A 44 16.53 7.29 6.77
CA ALA A 44 17.20 7.90 7.91
C ALA A 44 17.88 6.83 8.79
N LEU A 45 17.19 5.73 9.08
CA LEU A 45 17.73 4.60 9.83
C LEU A 45 18.89 3.95 9.09
N HIS A 46 18.76 3.70 7.78
CA HIS A 46 19.84 3.17 6.96
C HIS A 46 21.08 4.06 7.05
N THR A 47 20.92 5.38 6.86
CA THR A 47 22.02 6.34 6.97
C THR A 47 22.64 6.34 8.37
N TYR A 48 21.82 6.28 9.41
CA TYR A 48 22.27 6.25 10.80
C TYR A 48 23.12 5.01 11.11
N TYR A 49 22.69 3.83 10.68
CA TYR A 49 23.39 2.58 10.95
C TYR A 49 24.65 2.43 10.09
N VAL A 50 24.60 2.81 8.81
CA VAL A 50 25.78 2.79 7.92
C VAL A 50 26.90 3.69 8.46
N ARG A 51 26.57 4.89 8.97
CA ARG A 51 27.56 5.79 9.59
C ARG A 51 28.27 5.18 10.81
N ARG A 52 27.66 4.20 11.46
CA ARG A 52 28.23 3.48 12.62
C ARG A 52 28.97 2.20 12.23
N GLY A 53 29.13 1.93 10.92
CA GLY A 53 29.84 0.77 10.39
C GLY A 53 28.97 -0.50 10.26
N TYR A 54 27.67 -0.40 10.51
CA TYR A 54 26.77 -1.54 10.31
C TYR A 54 26.34 -1.64 8.84
N ARG A 55 26.39 -2.85 8.28
CA ARG A 55 25.86 -3.15 6.94
C ARG A 55 24.44 -3.69 7.08
N MET A 56 23.45 -3.02 6.51
CA MET A 56 22.11 -3.59 6.39
C MET A 56 22.16 -4.79 5.44
N VAL A 57 21.72 -5.95 5.94
CA VAL A 57 21.55 -7.15 5.13
C VAL A 57 20.10 -7.12 4.63
N ASP A 58 19.93 -6.86 3.34
CA ASP A 58 18.63 -6.96 2.71
C ASP A 58 18.17 -8.42 2.74
N LYS A 59 17.24 -8.73 3.65
CA LYS A 59 16.48 -9.97 3.57
C LYS A 59 15.33 -9.66 2.64
N ASN A 60 15.50 -9.95 1.34
CA ASN A 60 14.37 -10.02 0.42
C ASN A 60 13.36 -11.01 1.00
N VAL A 61 12.36 -10.50 1.72
CA VAL A 61 11.18 -11.25 2.09
C VAL A 61 10.26 -11.09 0.90
N SER A 62 10.44 -11.97 -0.08
CA SER A 62 9.45 -12.22 -1.11
C SER A 62 8.17 -12.72 -0.42
N LEU A 63 7.18 -11.82 -0.32
CA LEU A 63 5.80 -12.15 0.01
C LEU A 63 5.14 -12.90 -1.15
#